data_AF-A0A5A7W0M5-F1
#
_entry.id   AF-A0A5A7W0M5-F1
#
_cell.length_a   1.000
_cell.length_b   1.000
_cell.length_c   1.000
_cell.angle_alpha   90.00
_cell.angle_beta   90.00
_cell.angle_gamma   90.00
#
_symmetry.space_group_name_H-M   'P 1'
#
loop_
_entity.id
_entity.type
_entity.pdbx_description
1 polymer ?
#
loop_
_entity_poly.entity_id
_entity_poly.type
_entity_poly.pdbx_seq_one_letter_code
_entity_poly.pdbx_strand_id
1 'polypeptide(L)'
;MSTIASSAPPKRRGILSIGRRGAARLVAWACDPHLSTVLVVGFTIAHVVLWTAILTQVKAAQDIHFDVSEGYAWGQKFLWGYGKHPPLSGWISGVWFKFFPPVDWATYLLAMVTVGIGMILCWAIALRVVDRRRAFFVLVMVAIYPIFNFKGFKYNPDLLQLVTLPLVVLAYLHAFEKRTIRSGFLLGVAAALALMTKYWVVTMIGAIGLAALIHPQRMLFLRSPAPWIAIATMVAAMIPHLDWVRQVEYAPFRYAGNTYAISSHWESLQLAWGYVGHNIALLLLPLGLAAAVLAWSPRWWMSVARDPRAFVKRPWSLTRNPGVRRDQALNIWLIQAIVAVGPPIGALVFDVYIKTDWGISLFFLVPLAVIAIPALKVPRIALVRLAAIWLVLSLVMLAAAPQIAIASLPRDANGNFAHISYSQLARELTEVWHKRFHTRWSNVVGFVDVAEQMTFYSPDHPLPLTPYEPWPSGVTSMEEAKRNGFIGICLVGDWKFERCESWMKDNLPNAERIVMSTRRFFKGNVGTTTRWNVYVVAPGAMK
;
A
#
# COMPACT_ATOMS: atom_id res chain seq x y z
N MET A 1 55.25 45.92 -13.58
CA MET A 1 54.82 45.50 -12.24
C MET A 1 53.41 44.94 -12.31
N SER A 2 53.20 43.77 -11.69
CA SER A 2 51.94 43.21 -11.19
C SER A 2 50.83 42.80 -12.19
N THR A 3 50.89 41.54 -12.61
CA THR A 3 49.72 40.71 -12.98
C THR A 3 49.02 40.20 -11.72
N ILE A 4 47.76 40.55 -11.53
CA ILE A 4 46.91 40.08 -10.42
C ILE A 4 46.38 38.69 -10.76
N ALA A 5 46.88 37.68 -10.06
CA ALA A 5 46.34 36.33 -10.07
C ALA A 5 45.06 36.28 -9.21
N SER A 6 43.91 36.02 -9.84
CA SER A 6 42.65 35.74 -9.16
C SER A 6 42.66 34.31 -8.60
N SER A 7 42.90 34.18 -7.29
CA SER A 7 42.73 32.94 -6.54
C SER A 7 41.27 32.79 -6.09
N ALA A 8 40.52 31.87 -6.72
CA ALA A 8 39.22 31.46 -6.21
C ALA A 8 39.35 30.76 -4.82
N PRO A 9 38.41 30.96 -3.88
CA PRO A 9 38.59 30.54 -2.49
C PRO A 9 38.53 29.01 -2.31
N PRO A 10 39.35 28.43 -1.41
CA PRO A 10 39.57 26.97 -1.30
C PRO A 10 38.34 26.16 -0.84
N LYS A 11 37.33 26.76 -0.21
CA LYS A 11 36.14 26.05 0.32
C LYS A 11 35.22 25.46 -0.77
N ARG A 12 35.11 26.08 -1.96
CA ARG A 12 34.27 25.56 -3.06
C ARG A 12 34.83 24.29 -3.70
N ARG A 13 36.15 24.08 -3.69
CA ARG A 13 36.79 22.87 -4.26
C ARG A 13 36.54 21.61 -3.40
N GLY A 14 36.47 21.75 -2.08
CA GLY A 14 36.24 20.63 -1.15
C GLY A 14 34.86 19.97 -1.32
N ILE A 15 33.78 20.74 -1.30
CA ILE A 15 32.40 20.25 -1.39
C ILE A 15 32.12 19.59 -2.76
N LEU A 16 32.60 20.19 -3.84
CA LEU A 16 32.49 19.63 -5.20
C LEU A 16 33.25 18.29 -5.35
N SER A 17 34.37 18.13 -4.63
CA SER A 17 35.14 16.88 -4.64
C SER A 17 34.43 15.76 -3.88
N ILE A 18 33.78 16.07 -2.74
CA ILE A 18 33.03 15.11 -1.92
C ILE A 18 31.80 14.62 -2.68
N GLY A 19 31.03 15.53 -3.30
CA GLY A 19 29.87 15.17 -4.11
C GLY A 19 30.22 14.29 -5.31
N ARG A 20 31.33 14.58 -6.01
CA ARG A 20 31.83 13.73 -7.12
C ARG A 20 32.27 12.35 -6.65
N ARG A 21 32.95 12.25 -5.50
CA ARG A 21 33.37 10.97 -4.90
C ARG A 21 32.16 10.13 -4.47
N GLY A 22 31.16 10.74 -3.84
CA GLY A 22 29.90 10.07 -3.47
C GLY A 22 29.13 9.56 -4.69
N ALA A 23 28.98 10.39 -5.72
CA ALA A 23 28.36 10.01 -6.99
C ALA A 23 29.07 8.83 -7.67
N ALA A 24 30.40 8.85 -7.69
CA ALA A 24 31.20 7.75 -8.25
C ALA A 24 31.04 6.46 -7.44
N ARG A 25 31.05 6.55 -6.10
CA ARG A 25 30.82 5.40 -5.20
C ARG A 25 29.44 4.79 -5.40
N LEU A 26 28.39 5.60 -5.44
CA LEU A 26 27.02 5.14 -5.68
C LEU A 26 26.91 4.33 -6.97
N VAL A 27 27.49 4.85 -8.06
CA VAL A 27 27.49 4.17 -9.36
C VAL A 27 28.32 2.89 -9.30
N ALA A 28 29.47 2.89 -8.64
CA ALA A 28 30.31 1.71 -8.50
C ALA A 28 29.55 0.60 -7.75
N TRP A 29 28.94 0.93 -6.62
CA TRP A 29 28.16 -0.01 -5.81
C TRP A 29 26.94 -0.54 -6.56
N ALA A 30 26.24 0.33 -7.31
CA ALA A 30 25.09 -0.09 -8.12
C ALA A 30 25.46 -1.03 -9.27
N CYS A 31 26.71 -1.04 -9.72
CA CYS A 31 27.18 -1.96 -10.77
C CYS A 31 27.76 -3.26 -10.21
N ASP A 32 28.30 -3.23 -9.00
CA ASP A 32 29.02 -4.34 -8.39
C ASP A 32 28.07 -5.45 -7.87
N PRO A 33 28.33 -6.74 -8.14
CA PRO A 33 27.45 -7.83 -7.75
C PRO A 33 27.17 -7.98 -6.25
N HIS A 34 28.15 -7.71 -5.41
CA HIS A 34 28.03 -7.88 -3.95
C HIS A 34 27.54 -6.58 -3.31
N LEU A 35 28.13 -5.44 -3.69
CA LEU A 35 27.81 -4.14 -3.11
C LEU A 35 26.45 -3.63 -3.56
N SER A 36 25.91 -4.08 -4.70
CA SER A 36 24.57 -3.65 -5.15
C SER A 36 23.49 -4.05 -4.16
N THR A 37 23.61 -5.23 -3.54
CA THR A 37 22.64 -5.73 -2.57
C THR A 37 22.69 -4.88 -1.31
N VAL A 38 23.90 -4.59 -0.82
CA VAL A 38 24.11 -3.72 0.35
C VAL A 38 23.56 -2.32 0.08
N LEU A 39 23.82 -1.77 -1.11
CA LEU A 39 23.29 -0.48 -1.53
C LEU A 39 21.76 -0.46 -1.55
N VAL A 40 21.13 -1.47 -2.14
CA VAL A 40 19.67 -1.57 -2.26
C VAL A 40 19.02 -1.71 -0.90
N VAL A 41 19.53 -2.61 -0.05
CA VAL A 41 19.02 -2.80 1.32
C VAL A 41 19.20 -1.51 2.12
N GLY A 42 20.38 -0.88 2.08
CA GLY A 42 20.62 0.39 2.77
C GLY A 42 19.73 1.53 2.27
N PHE A 43 19.52 1.64 0.96
CA PHE A 43 18.61 2.61 0.35
C PHE A 43 17.16 2.38 0.80
N THR A 44 16.70 1.13 0.78
CA THR A 44 15.35 0.76 1.22
C THR A 44 15.17 1.04 2.71
N ILE A 45 16.13 0.71 3.58
CA ILE A 45 16.06 1.03 5.01
C ILE A 45 15.97 2.55 5.21
N ALA A 46 16.81 3.32 4.52
CA ALA A 46 16.77 4.78 4.58
C ALA A 46 15.40 5.31 4.11
N HIS A 47 14.83 4.71 3.06
CA HIS A 47 13.48 5.04 2.59
C HIS A 47 12.41 4.76 3.63
N VAL A 48 12.43 3.56 4.24
CA VAL A 48 11.48 3.15 5.28
C VAL A 48 11.55 4.12 6.45
N VAL A 49 12.74 4.35 7.01
CA VAL A 49 12.93 5.24 8.18
C VAL A 49 12.47 6.66 7.86
N LEU A 50 12.90 7.21 6.72
CA LEU A 50 12.58 8.58 6.34
C LEU A 50 11.08 8.77 6.11
N TRP A 51 10.43 7.87 5.37
CA TRP A 51 9.00 7.99 5.10
C TRP A 51 8.12 7.63 6.30
N THR A 52 8.55 6.77 7.21
CA THR A 52 7.88 6.60 8.51
C THR A 52 7.91 7.90 9.30
N ALA A 53 9.06 8.58 9.37
CA ALA A 53 9.18 9.86 10.06
C ALA A 53 8.31 10.96 9.39
N ILE A 54 8.31 11.02 8.06
CA ILE A 54 7.46 11.96 7.29
C ILE A 54 5.98 11.69 7.59
N LEU A 55 5.52 10.45 7.46
CA LEU A 55 4.11 10.10 7.63
C LEU A 55 3.64 10.34 9.06
N THR A 56 4.47 10.02 10.06
CA THR A 56 4.17 10.30 11.48
C THR A 56 3.93 11.80 11.70
N GLN A 57 4.69 12.68 11.04
CA GLN A 57 4.51 14.12 11.15
C GLN A 57 3.32 14.64 10.32
N VAL A 58 3.20 14.21 9.07
CA VAL A 58 2.10 14.60 8.16
C VAL A 58 0.74 14.20 8.75
N LYS A 59 0.69 13.07 9.46
CA LYS A 59 -0.54 12.53 10.04
C LYS A 59 -0.72 12.80 11.53
N ALA A 60 0.20 13.50 12.19
CA ALA A 60 0.12 13.81 13.62
C ALA A 60 -1.18 14.53 14.04
N ALA A 61 -1.81 15.25 13.11
CA ALA A 61 -3.06 15.96 13.35
C ALA A 61 -4.31 15.06 13.27
N GLN A 62 -4.17 13.82 12.79
CA GLN A 62 -5.25 12.85 12.54
C GLN A 62 -5.05 11.63 13.45
N ASP A 63 -6.11 10.85 13.65
CA ASP A 63 -5.99 9.46 14.14
C ASP A 63 -5.77 8.54 12.93
N ILE A 64 -5.39 7.29 13.17
CA ILE A 64 -5.10 6.33 12.11
C ILE A 64 -6.33 6.09 11.21
N HIS A 65 -6.05 5.77 9.95
CA HIS A 65 -7.09 5.42 9.00
C HIS A 65 -7.81 4.15 9.43
N PHE A 66 -9.14 4.06 9.22
CA PHE A 66 -9.93 2.92 9.68
C PHE A 66 -9.47 1.57 9.11
N ASP A 67 -9.05 1.47 7.82
CA ASP A 67 -8.41 0.25 7.29
C ASP A 67 -7.24 -0.27 8.17
N VAL A 68 -6.50 0.63 8.84
CA VAL A 68 -5.38 0.26 9.70
C VAL A 68 -5.88 -0.29 11.03
N SER A 69 -6.90 0.33 11.62
CA SER A 69 -7.54 -0.19 12.84
C SER A 69 -8.26 -1.51 12.57
N GLU A 70 -8.85 -1.68 11.39
CA GLU A 70 -9.46 -2.92 10.90
C GLU A 70 -8.42 -4.05 10.84
N GLY A 71 -7.28 -3.79 10.19
CA GLY A 71 -6.16 -4.74 10.14
C GLY A 71 -5.63 -5.09 11.54
N TYR A 72 -5.62 -4.16 12.49
CA TYR A 72 -5.26 -4.42 13.89
C TYR A 72 -6.30 -5.30 14.61
N ALA A 73 -7.58 -5.00 14.43
CA ALA A 73 -8.68 -5.76 15.01
C ALA A 73 -8.69 -7.21 14.53
N TRP A 74 -8.49 -7.44 13.23
CA TRP A 74 -8.31 -8.80 12.68
C TRP A 74 -7.10 -9.52 13.30
N GLY A 75 -6.02 -8.80 13.53
CA GLY A 75 -4.80 -9.32 14.16
C GLY A 75 -4.97 -9.81 15.60
N GLN A 76 -6.10 -9.51 16.26
CA GLN A 76 -6.40 -10.01 17.60
C GLN A 76 -6.71 -11.52 17.63
N LYS A 77 -7.22 -12.10 16.52
CA LYS A 77 -7.49 -13.54 16.39
C LYS A 77 -7.06 -14.02 15.00
N PHE A 78 -6.21 -15.05 14.92
CA PHE A 78 -5.72 -15.59 13.64
C PHE A 78 -6.76 -16.52 13.00
N LEU A 79 -7.73 -15.93 12.29
CA LEU A 79 -8.78 -16.65 11.58
C LEU A 79 -8.37 -16.95 10.13
N TRP A 80 -9.04 -17.90 9.48
CA TRP A 80 -8.80 -18.21 8.06
C TRP A 80 -9.47 -17.22 7.09
N GLY A 81 -10.18 -16.21 7.61
CA GLY A 81 -10.67 -15.04 6.88
C GLY A 81 -11.41 -14.10 7.84
N TYR A 82 -11.68 -12.87 7.39
CA TYR A 82 -12.30 -11.82 8.18
C TYR A 82 -13.43 -11.17 7.38
N GLY A 83 -14.64 -11.72 7.51
CA GLY A 83 -15.82 -11.22 6.80
C GLY A 83 -15.65 -11.27 5.28
N LYS A 84 -15.46 -10.10 4.66
CA LYS A 84 -15.22 -9.95 3.21
C LYS A 84 -13.75 -10.14 2.77
N HIS A 85 -12.82 -10.32 3.71
CA HIS A 85 -11.38 -10.29 3.44
C HIS A 85 -10.65 -11.63 3.69
N PRO A 86 -9.66 -11.97 2.84
CA PRO A 86 -8.70 -13.03 3.13
C PRO A 86 -7.81 -12.72 4.35
N PRO A 87 -7.14 -13.74 4.94
CA PRO A 87 -6.60 -13.63 6.28
C PRO A 87 -5.22 -12.95 6.41
N LEU A 88 -4.41 -12.92 5.35
CA LEU A 88 -2.97 -12.65 5.49
C LEU A 88 -2.66 -11.25 6.02
N SER A 89 -3.48 -10.24 5.68
CA SER A 89 -3.30 -8.88 6.19
C SER A 89 -3.53 -8.79 7.70
N GLY A 90 -4.56 -9.47 8.22
CA GLY A 90 -4.83 -9.56 9.65
C GLY A 90 -3.72 -10.31 10.38
N TRP A 91 -3.23 -11.42 9.82
CA TRP A 91 -2.13 -12.19 10.42
C TRP A 91 -0.84 -11.41 10.55
N ILE A 92 -0.43 -10.72 9.49
CA ILE A 92 0.81 -9.92 9.51
C ILE A 92 0.68 -8.77 10.50
N SER A 93 -0.48 -8.09 10.53
CA SER A 93 -0.77 -7.07 11.54
C SER A 93 -0.68 -7.66 12.97
N GLY A 94 -1.33 -8.79 13.22
CA GLY A 94 -1.29 -9.47 14.52
C GLY A 94 0.10 -9.90 14.96
N VAL A 95 0.96 -10.35 14.04
CA VAL A 95 2.37 -10.65 14.34
C VAL A 95 3.16 -9.37 14.61
N TRP A 96 2.95 -8.32 13.82
CA TRP A 96 3.66 -7.04 13.97
C TRP A 96 3.44 -6.42 15.35
N PHE A 97 2.19 -6.32 15.79
CA PHE A 97 1.84 -5.70 17.07
C PHE A 97 2.09 -6.58 18.31
N LYS A 98 2.64 -7.79 18.13
CA LYS A 98 3.29 -8.52 19.24
C LYS A 98 4.66 -7.96 19.60
N PHE A 99 5.34 -7.31 18.64
CA PHE A 99 6.69 -6.75 18.81
C PHE A 99 6.70 -5.22 18.92
N PHE A 100 5.69 -4.56 18.35
CA PHE A 100 5.56 -3.10 18.37
C PHE A 100 4.29 -2.66 19.11
N PRO A 101 4.33 -1.52 19.83
CA PRO A 101 3.15 -0.99 20.49
C PRO A 101 2.07 -0.55 19.46
N PRO A 102 0.77 -0.67 19.78
CA PRO A 102 -0.34 -0.20 18.95
C PRO A 102 -0.47 1.32 19.03
N VAL A 103 0.46 2.02 18.38
CA VAL A 103 0.52 3.48 18.30
C VAL A 103 0.78 3.92 16.86
N ASP A 104 0.40 5.15 16.52
CA ASP A 104 0.39 5.66 15.14
C ASP A 104 1.71 5.42 14.37
N TRP A 105 2.86 5.76 14.97
CA TRP A 105 4.15 5.61 14.29
C TRP A 105 4.47 4.15 13.93
N ALA A 106 4.03 3.19 14.75
CA ALA A 106 4.26 1.77 14.51
C ALA A 106 3.41 1.25 13.34
N THR A 107 2.24 1.85 13.11
CA THR A 107 1.40 1.54 11.94
C THR A 107 2.03 2.05 10.64
N TYR A 108 2.59 3.28 10.67
CA TYR A 108 3.29 3.83 9.51
C TYR A 108 4.61 3.10 9.25
N LEU A 109 5.27 2.61 10.30
CA LEU A 109 6.43 1.73 10.15
C LEU A 109 6.04 0.41 9.48
N LEU A 110 4.95 -0.25 9.90
CA LEU A 110 4.44 -1.46 9.24
C LEU A 110 4.16 -1.22 7.76
N ALA A 111 3.48 -0.12 7.44
CA ALA A 111 3.17 0.26 6.07
C ALA A 111 4.46 0.46 5.24
N MET A 112 5.43 1.21 5.76
CA MET A 112 6.68 1.47 5.06
C MET A 112 7.56 0.22 4.94
N VAL A 113 7.62 -0.65 5.96
CA VAL A 113 8.32 -1.94 5.87
C VAL A 113 7.70 -2.82 4.78
N THR A 114 6.37 -2.88 4.69
CA THR A 114 5.64 -3.60 3.64
C THR A 114 6.04 -3.07 2.24
N VAL A 115 6.00 -1.76 2.07
CA VAL A 115 6.44 -1.07 0.84
C VAL A 115 7.92 -1.36 0.53
N GLY A 116 8.80 -1.30 1.53
CA GLY A 116 10.23 -1.55 1.38
C GLY A 116 10.54 -2.98 0.93
N ILE A 117 9.82 -3.98 1.47
CA ILE A 117 9.90 -5.36 0.98
C ILE A 117 9.45 -5.42 -0.49
N GLY A 118 8.35 -4.75 -0.84
CA GLY A 118 7.88 -4.62 -2.22
C GLY A 118 8.93 -4.00 -3.16
N MET A 119 9.65 -2.97 -2.70
CA MET A 119 10.76 -2.35 -3.45
C MET A 119 11.89 -3.34 -3.72
N ILE A 120 12.30 -4.13 -2.71
CA ILE A 120 13.34 -5.16 -2.86
C ILE A 120 12.90 -6.23 -3.86
N LEU A 121 11.64 -6.66 -3.81
CA LEU A 121 11.08 -7.60 -4.78
C LEU A 121 11.06 -7.02 -6.19
N CYS A 122 10.67 -5.75 -6.36
CA CYS A 122 10.74 -5.06 -7.65
C CYS A 122 12.18 -5.00 -8.19
N TRP A 123 13.17 -4.75 -7.33
CA TRP A 123 14.58 -4.82 -7.72
C TRP A 123 15.01 -6.24 -8.10
N ALA A 124 14.59 -7.27 -7.35
CA ALA A 124 14.87 -8.66 -7.67
C ALA A 124 14.26 -9.08 -9.02
N ILE A 125 13.05 -8.60 -9.35
CA ILE A 125 12.45 -8.76 -10.69
C ILE A 125 13.30 -8.02 -11.73
N ALA A 126 13.72 -6.79 -11.44
CA ALA A 126 14.53 -6.00 -12.37
C ALA A 126 15.87 -6.67 -12.68
N LEU A 127 16.53 -7.30 -11.71
CA LEU A 127 17.74 -8.11 -11.94
C LEU A 127 17.52 -9.29 -12.88
N ARG A 128 16.28 -9.76 -13.04
CA ARG A 128 15.93 -10.79 -14.02
C ARG A 128 15.70 -10.23 -15.43
N VAL A 129 15.73 -8.92 -15.63
CA VAL A 129 15.33 -8.32 -16.91
C VAL A 129 16.43 -7.40 -17.44
N VAL A 130 17.10 -6.67 -16.56
CA VAL A 130 18.08 -5.64 -16.90
C VAL A 130 19.37 -5.76 -16.08
N ASP A 131 20.43 -5.06 -16.53
CA ASP A 131 21.67 -4.93 -15.77
C ASP A 131 21.47 -4.26 -14.39
N ARG A 132 22.35 -4.55 -13.43
CA ARG A 132 22.24 -4.09 -12.03
C ARG A 132 22.06 -2.58 -11.87
N ARG A 133 22.74 -1.79 -12.70
CA ARG A 133 22.62 -0.34 -12.69
C ARG A 133 21.22 0.10 -13.12
N ARG A 134 20.66 -0.50 -14.18
CA ARG A 134 19.26 -0.27 -14.57
C ARG A 134 18.29 -0.76 -13.48
N ALA A 135 18.57 -1.89 -12.84
CA ALA A 135 17.74 -2.41 -11.75
C ALA A 135 17.71 -1.45 -10.55
N PHE A 136 18.83 -0.86 -10.16
CA PHE A 136 18.85 0.19 -9.14
C PHE A 136 18.12 1.46 -9.60
N PHE A 137 18.23 1.84 -10.87
CA PHE A 137 17.45 2.96 -11.41
C PHE A 137 15.94 2.72 -11.29
N VAL A 138 15.48 1.50 -11.59
CA VAL A 138 14.09 1.06 -11.40
C VAL A 138 13.68 1.12 -9.93
N LEU A 139 14.52 0.66 -9.00
CA LEU A 139 14.25 0.78 -7.56
C LEU A 139 14.00 2.24 -7.14
N VAL A 140 14.83 3.18 -7.61
CA VAL A 140 14.65 4.60 -7.28
C VAL A 140 13.37 5.17 -7.92
N MET A 141 13.02 4.75 -9.15
CA MET A 141 11.72 5.12 -9.75
C MET A 141 10.54 4.60 -8.93
N VAL A 142 10.61 3.35 -8.44
CA VAL A 142 9.60 2.78 -7.54
C VAL A 142 9.54 3.57 -6.24
N ALA A 143 10.67 3.95 -5.64
CA ALA A 143 10.72 4.77 -4.43
C ALA A 143 10.09 6.18 -4.60
N ILE A 144 10.11 6.73 -5.81
CA ILE A 144 9.47 8.01 -6.16
C ILE A 144 7.97 7.82 -6.44
N TYR A 145 7.54 6.64 -6.87
CA TYR A 145 6.16 6.35 -7.19
C TYR A 145 5.26 6.60 -5.95
N PRO A 146 4.25 7.48 -6.01
CA PRO A 146 3.44 7.89 -4.84
C PRO A 146 2.91 6.78 -3.94
N ILE A 147 2.63 5.63 -4.54
CA ILE A 147 2.14 4.43 -3.86
C ILE A 147 3.14 3.86 -2.87
N PHE A 148 4.43 3.96 -3.20
CA PHE A 148 5.53 3.49 -2.36
C PHE A 148 6.02 4.58 -1.40
N ASN A 149 5.27 5.67 -1.23
CA ASN A 149 5.60 6.70 -0.24
C ASN A 149 4.34 7.32 0.40
N PHE A 150 3.93 8.53 0.04
CA PHE A 150 2.88 9.28 0.73
C PHE A 150 1.49 8.66 0.61
N LYS A 151 1.15 7.96 -0.48
CA LYS A 151 -0.15 7.27 -0.63
C LYS A 151 -0.15 5.91 0.06
N GLY A 152 1.03 5.29 0.23
CA GLY A 152 1.21 3.98 0.87
C GLY A 152 1.20 4.00 2.39
N PHE A 153 0.51 4.94 3.03
CA PHE A 153 0.54 5.13 4.49
C PHE A 153 -0.42 4.22 5.26
N LYS A 154 -1.47 3.70 4.60
CA LYS A 154 -2.48 2.83 5.21
C LYS A 154 -2.10 1.37 4.98
N TYR A 155 -1.65 0.69 6.03
CA TYR A 155 -1.49 -0.75 5.98
C TYR A 155 -2.87 -1.41 5.85
N ASN A 156 -3.09 -2.05 4.70
CA ASN A 156 -4.32 -2.75 4.37
C ASN A 156 -4.00 -3.84 3.31
N PRO A 157 -4.98 -4.66 2.90
CA PRO A 157 -4.75 -5.69 1.89
C PRO A 157 -4.21 -5.16 0.55
N ASP A 158 -4.57 -3.94 0.13
CA ASP A 158 -4.04 -3.32 -1.11
C ASP A 158 -2.54 -3.01 -1.00
N LEU A 159 -2.11 -2.50 0.16
CA LEU A 159 -0.70 -2.23 0.41
C LEU A 159 0.10 -3.53 0.50
N LEU A 160 -0.44 -4.57 1.15
CA LEU A 160 0.20 -5.87 1.25
C LEU A 160 0.35 -6.56 -0.12
N GLN A 161 -0.53 -6.25 -1.08
CA GLN A 161 -0.36 -6.69 -2.46
C GLN A 161 0.87 -6.10 -3.16
N LEU A 162 1.46 -4.99 -2.67
CA LEU A 162 2.77 -4.51 -3.14
C LEU A 162 3.92 -5.45 -2.76
N VAL A 163 3.68 -6.46 -1.92
CA VAL A 163 4.62 -7.55 -1.64
C VAL A 163 4.23 -8.79 -2.43
N THR A 164 2.97 -9.23 -2.30
CA THR A 164 2.57 -10.52 -2.82
C THR A 164 2.47 -10.57 -4.34
N LEU A 165 2.07 -9.49 -5.03
CA LEU A 165 2.06 -9.47 -6.49
C LEU A 165 3.48 -9.48 -7.10
N PRO A 166 4.43 -8.63 -6.65
CA PRO A 166 5.82 -8.76 -7.08
C PRO A 166 6.41 -10.14 -6.77
N LEU A 167 6.07 -10.75 -5.64
CA LEU A 167 6.52 -12.10 -5.30
C LEU A 167 6.01 -13.13 -6.33
N VAL A 168 4.73 -13.07 -6.70
CA VAL A 168 4.15 -13.95 -7.74
C VAL A 168 4.84 -13.74 -9.09
N VAL A 169 5.05 -12.48 -9.50
CA VAL A 169 5.78 -12.18 -10.76
C VAL A 169 7.20 -12.72 -10.70
N LEU A 170 7.94 -12.50 -9.61
CA LEU A 170 9.30 -13.00 -9.44
C LEU A 170 9.37 -14.53 -9.50
N ALA A 171 8.43 -15.21 -8.82
CA ALA A 171 8.30 -16.66 -8.84
C ALA A 171 7.93 -17.16 -10.25
N TYR A 172 7.07 -16.44 -10.97
CA TYR A 172 6.71 -16.75 -12.35
C TYR A 172 7.92 -16.65 -13.28
N LEU A 173 8.67 -15.53 -13.23
CA LEU A 173 9.89 -15.40 -14.04
C LEU A 173 10.93 -16.47 -13.69
N HIS A 174 10.96 -16.95 -12.44
CA HIS A 174 11.76 -18.10 -12.04
C HIS A 174 11.26 -19.41 -12.66
N ALA A 175 9.97 -19.70 -12.56
CA ALA A 175 9.34 -20.90 -13.08
C ALA A 175 9.39 -20.97 -14.61
N PHE A 176 9.18 -19.85 -15.29
CA PHE A 176 9.24 -19.74 -16.75
C PHE A 176 10.64 -20.03 -17.30
N GLU A 177 11.67 -19.62 -16.56
CA GLU A 177 13.08 -19.84 -16.90
C GLU A 177 13.54 -21.26 -16.54
N LYS A 178 13.26 -21.73 -15.32
CA LYS A 178 13.79 -23.00 -14.79
C LYS A 178 12.95 -24.22 -15.15
N ARG A 179 11.62 -24.09 -15.24
CA ARG A 179 10.71 -25.16 -15.70
C ARG A 179 10.80 -26.44 -14.86
N THR A 180 11.12 -26.31 -13.57
CA THR A 180 11.28 -27.44 -12.63
C THR A 180 10.11 -27.52 -11.64
N ILE A 181 9.95 -28.68 -11.00
CA ILE A 181 8.99 -28.91 -9.90
C ILE A 181 9.20 -27.87 -8.79
N ARG A 182 10.45 -27.66 -8.34
CA ARG A 182 10.77 -26.67 -7.29
C ARG A 182 10.30 -25.26 -7.66
N SER A 183 10.53 -24.86 -8.91
CA SER A 183 10.10 -23.54 -9.38
C SER A 183 8.58 -23.42 -9.50
N GLY A 184 7.88 -24.50 -9.87
CA GLY A 184 6.43 -24.58 -9.85
C GLY A 184 5.86 -24.48 -8.43
N PHE A 185 6.44 -25.20 -7.48
CA PHE A 185 6.04 -25.15 -6.06
C PHE A 185 6.15 -23.72 -5.51
N LEU A 186 7.27 -23.04 -5.73
CA LEU A 186 7.47 -21.65 -5.30
C LEU A 186 6.44 -20.69 -5.92
N LEU A 187 6.08 -20.87 -7.20
CA LEU A 187 5.04 -20.08 -7.86
C LEU A 187 3.66 -20.36 -7.25
N GLY A 188 3.33 -21.62 -6.97
CA GLY A 188 2.05 -21.99 -6.34
C GLY A 188 1.89 -21.43 -4.93
N VAL A 189 2.96 -21.51 -4.10
CA VAL A 189 2.98 -20.88 -2.76
C VAL A 189 2.82 -19.36 -2.86
N ALA A 190 3.55 -18.70 -3.78
CA ALA A 190 3.42 -17.27 -3.97
C ALA A 190 1.99 -16.87 -4.39
N ALA A 191 1.38 -17.64 -5.30
CA ALA A 191 0.01 -17.41 -5.76
C ALA A 191 -1.01 -17.60 -4.64
N ALA A 192 -0.86 -18.64 -3.81
CA ALA A 192 -1.71 -18.87 -2.64
C ALA A 192 -1.60 -17.72 -1.63
N LEU A 193 -0.38 -17.29 -1.27
CA LEU A 193 -0.18 -16.14 -0.37
C LEU A 193 -0.82 -14.86 -0.91
N ALA A 194 -0.75 -14.64 -2.22
CA ALA A 194 -1.36 -13.48 -2.85
C ALA A 194 -2.89 -13.56 -2.87
N LEU A 195 -3.48 -14.75 -3.06
CA LEU A 195 -4.93 -14.98 -2.92
C LEU A 195 -5.40 -14.81 -1.47
N MET A 196 -4.61 -15.29 -0.51
CA MET A 196 -4.82 -15.09 0.92
C MET A 196 -4.60 -13.63 1.38
N THR A 197 -4.12 -12.75 0.50
CA THR A 197 -4.06 -11.31 0.75
C THR A 197 -5.36 -10.63 0.34
N LYS A 198 -5.70 -10.75 -0.95
CA LYS A 198 -6.87 -10.11 -1.56
C LYS A 198 -7.18 -10.79 -2.89
N TYR A 199 -8.43 -11.18 -3.10
CA TYR A 199 -8.87 -11.87 -4.33
C TYR A 199 -8.61 -11.08 -5.61
N TRP A 200 -8.45 -9.76 -5.52
CA TRP A 200 -8.07 -8.90 -6.64
C TRP A 200 -6.81 -9.38 -7.39
N VAL A 201 -5.95 -10.18 -6.75
CA VAL A 201 -4.80 -10.82 -7.39
C VAL A 201 -5.15 -11.67 -8.63
N VAL A 202 -6.39 -12.15 -8.76
CA VAL A 202 -6.80 -12.92 -9.95
C VAL A 202 -6.52 -12.16 -11.26
N THR A 203 -6.53 -10.82 -11.23
CA THR A 203 -6.12 -9.98 -12.35
C THR A 203 -4.65 -10.19 -12.75
N MET A 204 -3.74 -10.24 -11.77
CA MET A 204 -2.31 -10.50 -11.97
C MET A 204 -2.03 -11.95 -12.35
N ILE A 205 -2.68 -12.93 -11.69
CA ILE A 205 -2.55 -14.36 -12.05
C ILE A 205 -3.03 -14.59 -13.48
N GLY A 206 -4.19 -14.01 -13.85
CA GLY A 206 -4.72 -14.06 -15.20
C GLY A 206 -3.77 -13.42 -16.22
N ALA A 207 -3.21 -12.25 -15.89
CA ALA A 207 -2.22 -11.58 -16.75
C ALA A 207 -0.94 -12.41 -16.94
N ILE A 208 -0.45 -13.08 -15.90
CA ILE A 208 0.68 -14.01 -15.97
C ILE A 208 0.33 -15.22 -16.84
N GLY A 209 -0.84 -15.82 -16.66
CA GLY A 209 -1.32 -16.95 -17.47
C GLY A 209 -1.42 -16.58 -18.95
N LEU A 210 -2.08 -15.45 -19.26
CA LEU A 210 -2.19 -14.93 -20.62
C LEU A 210 -0.81 -14.58 -21.21
N ALA A 211 0.07 -13.93 -20.45
CA ALA A 211 1.42 -13.65 -20.90
C ALA A 211 2.19 -14.93 -21.24
N ALA A 212 2.07 -15.97 -20.40
CA ALA A 212 2.69 -17.28 -20.64
C ALA A 212 2.13 -17.96 -21.90
N LEU A 213 0.83 -17.83 -22.17
CA LEU A 213 0.17 -18.36 -23.36
C LEU A 213 0.52 -17.59 -24.64
N ILE A 214 0.74 -16.27 -24.55
CA ILE A 214 1.11 -15.42 -25.70
C ILE A 214 2.61 -15.55 -26.02
N HIS A 215 3.45 -15.80 -25.00
CA HIS A 215 4.90 -15.81 -25.16
C HIS A 215 5.37 -16.83 -26.22
N PRO A 216 6.38 -16.51 -27.06
CA PRO A 216 6.89 -17.44 -28.07
C PRO A 216 7.35 -18.81 -27.51
N GLN A 217 7.90 -18.80 -26.29
CA GLN A 217 8.35 -19.99 -25.58
C GLN A 217 7.24 -20.74 -24.80
N ARG A 218 5.95 -20.44 -25.03
CA ARG A 218 4.81 -21.03 -24.30
C ARG A 218 4.87 -22.55 -24.21
N MET A 219 5.20 -23.24 -25.32
CA MET A 219 5.18 -24.70 -25.36
C MET A 219 6.26 -25.34 -24.50
N LEU A 220 7.41 -24.67 -24.32
CA LEU A 220 8.45 -25.13 -23.41
C LEU A 220 8.00 -25.04 -21.96
N PHE A 221 7.22 -24.02 -21.61
CA PHE A 221 6.68 -23.85 -20.27
C PHE A 221 5.50 -24.81 -20.00
N LEU A 222 4.53 -24.90 -20.90
CA LEU A 222 3.33 -25.73 -20.74
C LEU A 222 3.61 -27.24 -20.72
N ARG A 223 4.64 -27.70 -21.45
CA ARG A 223 5.08 -29.11 -21.42
C ARG A 223 5.93 -29.46 -20.20
N SER A 224 6.37 -28.46 -19.44
CA SER A 224 7.16 -28.68 -18.23
C SER A 224 6.25 -28.95 -17.01
N PRO A 225 6.77 -29.51 -15.90
CA PRO A 225 6.00 -29.70 -14.69
C PRO A 225 5.66 -28.37 -13.96
N ALA A 226 6.39 -27.29 -14.22
CA ALA A 226 6.31 -26.05 -13.44
C ALA A 226 4.88 -25.44 -13.34
N PRO A 227 4.13 -25.19 -14.43
CA PRO A 227 2.79 -24.61 -14.33
C PRO A 227 1.79 -25.52 -13.61
N TRP A 228 1.88 -26.83 -13.82
CA TRP A 228 0.95 -27.80 -13.22
C TRP A 228 1.20 -27.98 -11.73
N ILE A 229 2.47 -28.06 -11.32
CA ILE A 229 2.84 -28.08 -9.90
C ILE A 229 2.45 -26.78 -9.22
N ALA A 230 2.56 -25.63 -9.90
CA ALA A 230 2.11 -24.35 -9.35
C ALA A 230 0.61 -24.35 -9.07
N ILE A 231 -0.22 -24.82 -10.01
CA ILE A 231 -1.67 -24.94 -9.83
C ILE A 231 -1.99 -25.89 -8.68
N ALA A 232 -1.42 -27.09 -8.67
CA ALA A 232 -1.66 -28.07 -7.61
C ALA A 232 -1.26 -27.55 -6.23
N THR A 233 -0.09 -26.91 -6.12
CA THR A 233 0.41 -26.33 -4.87
C THR A 233 -0.47 -25.17 -4.41
N MET A 234 -0.89 -24.30 -5.32
CA MET A 234 -1.79 -23.17 -5.00
C MET A 234 -3.13 -23.68 -4.46
N VAL A 235 -3.76 -24.64 -5.15
CA VAL A 235 -5.04 -25.22 -4.72
C VAL A 235 -4.89 -25.88 -3.36
N ALA A 236 -3.86 -26.71 -3.17
CA ALA A 236 -3.61 -27.40 -1.90
C ALA A 236 -3.41 -26.42 -0.74
N ALA A 237 -2.60 -25.38 -0.93
CA ALA A 237 -2.35 -24.37 0.10
C ALA A 237 -3.60 -23.52 0.42
N MET A 238 -4.52 -23.39 -0.53
CA MET A 238 -5.77 -22.64 -0.36
C MET A 238 -6.87 -23.46 0.34
N ILE A 239 -6.74 -24.79 0.49
CA ILE A 239 -7.80 -25.66 1.06
C ILE A 239 -8.36 -25.13 2.39
N PRO A 240 -7.54 -24.79 3.41
CA PRO A 240 -8.09 -24.33 4.70
C PRO A 240 -8.91 -23.04 4.56
N HIS A 241 -8.45 -22.13 3.70
CA HIS A 241 -9.17 -20.89 3.42
C HIS A 241 -10.46 -21.15 2.62
N LEU A 242 -10.44 -22.08 1.66
CA LEU A 242 -11.63 -22.43 0.89
C LEU A 242 -12.70 -23.10 1.75
N ASP A 243 -12.32 -23.94 2.71
CA ASP A 243 -13.28 -24.48 3.68
C ASP A 243 -13.86 -23.38 4.56
N TRP A 244 -13.03 -22.42 5.02
CA TRP A 244 -13.55 -21.23 5.73
C TRP A 244 -14.55 -20.44 4.87
N VAL A 245 -14.25 -20.19 3.59
CA VAL A 245 -15.18 -19.50 2.67
C VAL A 245 -16.51 -20.24 2.55
N ARG A 246 -16.49 -21.58 2.55
CA ARG A 246 -17.70 -22.41 2.56
C ARG A 246 -18.48 -22.24 3.87
N GLN A 247 -17.80 -22.24 5.01
CA GLN A 247 -18.41 -22.06 6.33
C GLN A 247 -19.10 -20.69 6.48
N VAL A 248 -18.58 -19.65 5.83
CA VAL A 248 -19.21 -18.32 5.80
C VAL A 248 -20.12 -18.10 4.58
N GLU A 249 -20.63 -19.18 3.97
CA GLU A 249 -21.59 -19.15 2.85
C GLU A 249 -21.16 -18.26 1.67
N TYR A 250 -19.86 -18.32 1.31
CA TYR A 250 -19.30 -17.56 0.20
C TYR A 250 -19.47 -16.04 0.35
N ALA A 251 -19.52 -15.56 1.61
CA ALA A 251 -19.65 -14.15 2.00
C ALA A 251 -18.79 -13.18 1.17
N PRO A 252 -17.47 -13.42 0.94
CA PRO A 252 -16.66 -12.49 0.14
C PRO A 252 -17.14 -12.32 -1.31
N PHE A 253 -17.68 -13.38 -1.92
CA PHE A 253 -18.16 -13.34 -3.30
C PHE A 253 -19.52 -12.64 -3.40
N ARG A 254 -20.41 -12.87 -2.43
CA ARG A 254 -21.69 -12.13 -2.31
C ARG A 254 -21.45 -10.65 -2.05
N TYR A 255 -20.48 -10.31 -1.21
CA TYR A 255 -20.02 -8.93 -1.00
C TYR A 255 -19.60 -8.27 -2.30
N ALA A 256 -18.75 -8.96 -3.08
CA ALA A 256 -18.27 -8.43 -4.34
C ALA A 256 -19.41 -8.16 -5.33
N GLY A 257 -20.31 -9.13 -5.51
CA GLY A 257 -21.47 -8.99 -6.39
C GLY A 257 -22.42 -7.87 -5.96
N ASN A 258 -22.76 -7.78 -4.68
CA ASN A 258 -23.75 -6.81 -4.19
C ASN A 258 -23.21 -5.37 -4.08
N THR A 259 -21.92 -5.22 -3.83
CA THR A 259 -21.32 -3.89 -3.57
C THR A 259 -20.81 -3.24 -4.83
N TYR A 260 -20.33 -4.04 -5.79
CA TYR A 260 -19.64 -3.52 -6.97
C TYR A 260 -20.41 -3.74 -8.27
N ALA A 261 -21.53 -4.45 -8.29
CA ALA A 261 -22.40 -4.44 -9.47
C ALA A 261 -23.11 -3.09 -9.58
N ILE A 262 -23.05 -2.48 -10.76
CA ILE A 262 -23.80 -1.26 -11.09
C ILE A 262 -24.72 -1.53 -12.27
N SER A 263 -25.83 -0.80 -12.32
CA SER A 263 -26.83 -0.95 -13.39
C SER A 263 -26.60 -0.02 -14.59
N SER A 264 -25.66 0.92 -14.47
CA SER A 264 -25.41 1.96 -15.47
C SER A 264 -24.07 1.76 -16.17
N HIS A 265 -24.13 1.42 -17.46
CA HIS A 265 -22.93 1.31 -18.29
C HIS A 265 -22.17 2.64 -18.41
N TRP A 266 -22.90 3.77 -18.41
CA TRP A 266 -22.30 5.09 -18.44
C TRP A 266 -21.51 5.41 -17.17
N GLU A 267 -22.03 5.01 -16.01
CA GLU A 267 -21.32 5.12 -14.73
C GLU A 267 -20.06 4.24 -14.75
N SER A 268 -20.15 3.00 -15.25
CA SER A 268 -18.99 2.12 -15.43
C SER A 268 -17.90 2.77 -16.28
N LEU A 269 -18.28 3.40 -17.39
CA LEU A 269 -17.35 4.11 -18.26
C LEU A 269 -16.67 5.29 -17.57
N GLN A 270 -17.42 6.10 -16.82
CA GLN A 270 -16.85 7.21 -16.05
C GLN A 270 -15.86 6.73 -14.97
N LEU A 271 -16.21 5.66 -14.25
CA LEU A 271 -15.35 5.06 -13.24
C LEU A 271 -14.10 4.44 -13.86
N ALA A 272 -14.22 3.74 -14.98
CA ALA A 272 -13.09 3.18 -15.73
C ALA A 272 -12.15 4.29 -16.23
N TRP A 273 -12.70 5.40 -16.75
CA TRP A 273 -11.89 6.54 -17.16
C TRP A 273 -11.19 7.21 -15.97
N GLY A 274 -11.89 7.38 -14.85
CA GLY A 274 -11.32 7.87 -13.60
C GLY A 274 -10.20 6.97 -13.08
N TYR A 275 -10.38 5.65 -13.15
CA TYR A 275 -9.36 4.66 -12.81
C TYR A 275 -8.12 4.80 -13.69
N VAL A 276 -8.28 4.87 -15.01
CA VAL A 276 -7.16 5.01 -15.96
C VAL A 276 -6.44 6.34 -15.72
N GLY A 277 -7.18 7.45 -15.65
CA GLY A 277 -6.64 8.78 -15.42
C GLY A 277 -5.87 8.87 -14.09
N HIS A 278 -6.41 8.31 -13.02
CA HIS A 278 -5.75 8.27 -11.71
C HIS A 278 -4.41 7.53 -11.77
N ASN A 279 -4.39 6.32 -12.34
CA ASN A 279 -3.18 5.51 -12.41
C ASN A 279 -2.12 6.13 -13.33
N ILE A 280 -2.53 6.73 -14.45
CA ILE A 280 -1.63 7.53 -15.30
C ILE A 280 -1.04 8.68 -14.51
N ALA A 281 -1.86 9.46 -13.79
CA ALA A 281 -1.39 10.60 -13.01
C ALA A 281 -0.33 10.20 -11.96
N LEU A 282 -0.54 9.07 -11.26
CA LEU A 282 0.45 8.56 -10.31
C LEU A 282 1.77 8.14 -10.99
N LEU A 283 1.70 7.56 -12.19
CA LEU A 283 2.87 7.11 -12.96
C LEU A 283 3.62 8.26 -13.65
N LEU A 284 2.95 9.37 -13.97
CA LEU A 284 3.59 10.54 -14.58
C LEU A 284 4.72 11.10 -13.73
N LEU A 285 4.64 11.00 -12.40
CA LEU A 285 5.70 11.50 -11.52
C LEU A 285 7.02 10.72 -11.68
N PRO A 286 7.10 9.40 -11.40
CA PRO A 286 8.35 8.66 -11.56
C PRO A 286 8.82 8.58 -13.02
N LEU A 287 7.89 8.48 -13.99
CA LEU A 287 8.24 8.43 -15.41
C LEU A 287 8.74 9.78 -15.94
N GLY A 288 8.07 10.88 -15.58
CA GLY A 288 8.43 12.23 -15.99
C GLY A 288 9.78 12.64 -15.42
N LEU A 289 10.03 12.36 -14.14
CA LEU A 289 11.33 12.62 -13.51
C LEU A 289 12.44 11.76 -14.12
N ALA A 290 12.19 10.48 -14.38
CA ALA A 290 13.14 9.62 -15.07
C ALA A 290 13.45 10.16 -16.48
N ALA A 291 12.42 10.49 -17.28
CA ALA A 291 12.58 11.04 -18.62
C ALA A 291 13.38 12.35 -18.61
N ALA A 292 13.05 13.27 -17.71
CA ALA A 292 13.76 14.54 -17.54
C ALA A 292 15.24 14.31 -17.22
N VAL A 293 15.54 13.39 -16.28
CA VAL A 293 16.92 13.07 -15.87
C VAL A 293 17.72 12.37 -16.97
N LEU A 294 17.08 11.48 -17.74
CA LEU A 294 17.70 10.78 -18.88
C LEU A 294 18.01 11.74 -20.05
N ALA A 295 17.14 12.73 -20.29
CA ALA A 295 17.33 13.76 -21.31
C ALA A 295 18.23 14.93 -20.83
N TRP A 296 18.49 15.03 -19.52
CA TRP A 296 19.17 16.18 -18.91
C TRP A 296 20.57 16.44 -19.44
N SER A 297 20.84 17.70 -19.78
CA SER A 297 22.16 18.18 -20.17
C SER A 297 22.50 19.55 -19.58
N PRO A 298 23.80 19.92 -19.46
CA PRO A 298 24.20 21.22 -18.89
C PRO A 298 23.61 22.43 -19.61
N ARG A 299 23.18 22.29 -20.88
CA ARG A 299 22.57 23.33 -21.70
C ARG A 299 21.15 22.96 -22.15
N TRP A 300 20.43 22.18 -21.34
CA TRP A 300 19.13 21.62 -21.72
C TRP A 300 18.11 22.69 -22.14
N TRP A 301 18.08 23.83 -21.48
CA TRP A 301 17.18 24.96 -21.78
C TRP A 301 17.44 25.54 -23.18
N MET A 302 18.70 25.71 -23.57
CA MET A 302 19.06 26.10 -24.94
C MET A 302 18.73 25.01 -25.97
N SER A 303 18.88 23.74 -25.61
CA SER A 303 18.53 22.63 -26.51
C SER A 303 17.02 22.52 -26.73
N VAL A 304 16.22 22.69 -25.68
CA VAL A 304 14.74 22.68 -25.78
C VAL A 304 14.24 23.89 -26.57
N ALA A 305 14.82 25.08 -26.36
CA ALA A 305 14.45 26.29 -27.11
C ALA A 305 14.78 26.20 -28.61
N ARG A 306 15.82 25.44 -28.99
CA ARG A 306 16.24 25.28 -30.40
C ARG A 306 15.58 24.09 -31.10
N ASP A 307 15.51 22.93 -30.45
CA ASP A 307 14.88 21.73 -30.97
C ASP A 307 14.35 20.82 -29.84
N PRO A 308 13.06 20.90 -29.50
CA PRO A 308 12.42 20.01 -28.53
C PRO A 308 12.54 18.52 -28.90
N ARG A 309 12.60 18.18 -30.19
CA ARG A 309 12.69 16.78 -30.65
C ARG A 309 14.07 16.20 -30.35
N ALA A 310 15.13 16.99 -30.41
CA ALA A 310 16.48 16.57 -30.02
C ALA A 310 16.56 16.21 -28.53
N PHE A 311 15.84 16.93 -27.66
CA PHE A 311 15.77 16.63 -26.23
C PHE A 311 15.13 15.26 -25.97
N VAL A 312 14.00 14.98 -26.65
CA VAL A 312 13.27 13.70 -26.53
C VAL A 312 14.04 12.52 -27.15
N LYS A 313 14.77 12.73 -28.25
CA LYS A 313 15.57 11.69 -28.93
C LYS A 313 16.88 11.36 -28.21
N ARG A 314 17.40 12.26 -27.37
CA ARG A 314 18.70 12.12 -26.69
C ARG A 314 18.93 10.80 -25.93
N PRO A 315 17.99 10.30 -25.11
CA PRO A 315 18.21 9.06 -24.37
C PRO A 315 18.10 7.81 -25.26
N TRP A 316 17.75 7.94 -26.55
CA TRP A 316 17.56 6.81 -27.44
C TRP A 316 18.84 6.48 -28.22
N SER A 317 19.06 5.19 -28.44
CA SER A 317 20.17 4.64 -29.23
C SER A 317 19.65 3.87 -30.43
N LEU A 318 20.37 3.93 -31.53
CA LEU A 318 20.21 2.98 -32.63
C LEU A 318 20.75 1.59 -32.25
N THR A 319 21.74 1.54 -31.36
CA THR A 319 22.33 0.30 -30.86
C THR A 319 21.55 -0.26 -29.66
N ARG A 320 21.18 -1.54 -29.74
CA ARG A 320 20.46 -2.25 -28.67
C ARG A 320 21.41 -2.53 -27.50
N ASN A 321 20.98 -2.26 -26.28
CA ASN A 321 21.76 -2.57 -25.09
C ASN A 321 21.75 -4.08 -24.80
N PRO A 322 22.91 -4.76 -24.73
CA PRO A 322 22.98 -6.20 -24.48
C PRO A 322 22.60 -6.58 -23.04
N GLY A 323 22.59 -5.63 -22.10
CA GLY A 323 22.21 -5.84 -20.71
C GLY A 323 20.70 -6.03 -20.47
N VAL A 324 19.87 -6.03 -21.52
CA VAL A 324 18.44 -6.33 -21.43
C VAL A 324 18.18 -7.76 -21.89
N ARG A 325 17.67 -8.60 -20.98
CA ARG A 325 17.25 -9.97 -21.27
C ARG A 325 15.86 -9.95 -21.90
N ARG A 326 15.82 -9.99 -23.24
CA ARG A 326 14.59 -9.74 -24.03
C ARG A 326 13.43 -10.68 -23.72
N ASP A 327 13.69 -11.96 -23.53
CA ASP A 327 12.63 -12.93 -23.22
C ASP A 327 11.95 -12.59 -21.88
N GLN A 328 12.73 -12.15 -20.89
CA GLN A 328 12.22 -11.73 -19.60
C GLN A 328 11.54 -10.34 -19.70
N ALA A 329 12.09 -9.42 -20.49
CA ALA A 329 11.46 -8.14 -20.76
C ALA A 329 10.10 -8.29 -21.46
N LEU A 330 9.97 -9.25 -22.38
CA LEU A 330 8.72 -9.56 -23.06
C LEU A 330 7.65 -10.04 -22.07
N ASN A 331 8.00 -10.90 -21.12
CA ASN A 331 7.09 -11.28 -20.05
C ASN A 331 6.60 -10.05 -19.26
N ILE A 332 7.51 -9.15 -18.86
CA ILE A 332 7.13 -7.91 -18.16
C ILE A 332 6.19 -7.04 -18.99
N TRP A 333 6.48 -6.85 -20.28
CA TRP A 333 5.63 -6.04 -21.17
C TRP A 333 4.25 -6.66 -21.37
N LEU A 334 4.17 -7.97 -21.58
CA LEU A 334 2.89 -8.68 -21.73
C LEU A 334 2.07 -8.56 -20.44
N ILE A 335 2.65 -8.91 -19.28
CA ILE A 335 1.96 -8.83 -17.98
C ILE A 335 1.46 -7.41 -17.73
N GLN A 336 2.33 -6.40 -17.87
CA GLN A 336 1.94 -5.02 -17.57
C GLN A 336 0.90 -4.48 -18.57
N ALA A 337 0.97 -4.85 -19.85
CA ALA A 337 -0.03 -4.44 -20.84
C ALA A 337 -1.39 -5.07 -20.55
N ILE A 338 -1.43 -6.37 -20.22
CA ILE A 338 -2.66 -7.07 -19.88
C ILE A 338 -3.26 -6.49 -18.59
N VAL A 339 -2.46 -6.21 -17.57
CA VAL A 339 -2.93 -5.59 -16.32
C VAL A 339 -3.39 -4.14 -16.52
N ALA A 340 -2.80 -3.40 -17.45
CA ALA A 340 -3.21 -2.02 -17.73
C ALA A 340 -4.60 -1.94 -18.40
N VAL A 341 -4.94 -2.94 -19.22
CA VAL A 341 -6.14 -2.92 -20.06
C VAL A 341 -7.25 -3.84 -19.54
N GLY A 342 -6.88 -4.98 -18.94
CA GLY A 342 -7.80 -6.03 -18.50
C GLY A 342 -8.84 -5.55 -17.48
N PRO A 343 -8.46 -4.92 -16.34
CA PRO A 343 -9.41 -4.45 -15.35
C PRO A 343 -10.40 -3.40 -15.88
N PRO A 344 -9.99 -2.36 -16.64
CA PRO A 344 -10.94 -1.46 -17.28
C PRO A 344 -11.90 -2.15 -18.25
N ILE A 345 -11.42 -3.08 -19.10
CA ILE A 345 -12.29 -3.85 -19.99
C ILE A 345 -13.27 -4.70 -19.18
N GLY A 346 -12.79 -5.40 -18.15
CA GLY A 346 -13.64 -6.21 -17.27
C GLY A 346 -14.71 -5.36 -16.59
N ALA A 347 -14.36 -4.17 -16.13
CA ALA A 347 -15.33 -3.25 -15.53
C ALA A 347 -16.44 -2.83 -16.51
N LEU A 348 -16.09 -2.58 -17.78
CA LEU A 348 -17.06 -2.24 -18.82
C LEU A 348 -17.92 -3.43 -19.26
N VAL A 349 -17.33 -4.63 -19.36
CA VAL A 349 -18.04 -5.83 -19.82
C VAL A 349 -19.00 -6.37 -18.77
N PHE A 350 -18.65 -6.24 -17.49
CA PHE A 350 -19.42 -6.79 -16.37
C PHE A 350 -20.14 -5.72 -15.52
N ASP A 351 -20.16 -4.46 -15.99
CA ASP A 351 -20.73 -3.31 -15.28
C ASP A 351 -20.32 -3.27 -13.80
N VAL A 352 -19.00 -3.19 -13.56
CA VAL A 352 -18.41 -3.20 -12.22
C VAL A 352 -17.99 -1.78 -11.81
N TYR A 353 -18.37 -1.39 -10.59
CA TYR A 353 -17.86 -0.22 -9.90
C TYR A 353 -16.36 -0.36 -9.61
N ILE A 354 -15.53 0.09 -10.54
CA ILE A 354 -14.09 0.05 -10.41
C ILE A 354 -13.57 1.25 -9.62
N LYS A 355 -12.98 1.00 -8.45
CA LYS A 355 -12.34 2.03 -7.62
C LYS A 355 -10.96 2.38 -8.17
N THR A 356 -10.60 3.66 -8.15
CA THR A 356 -9.25 4.15 -8.51
C THR A 356 -8.14 3.46 -7.71
N ASP A 357 -8.39 3.20 -6.42
CA ASP A 357 -7.46 2.53 -5.50
C ASP A 357 -7.18 1.06 -5.88
N TRP A 358 -8.01 0.41 -6.70
CA TRP A 358 -7.73 -0.98 -7.14
C TRP A 358 -6.50 -1.07 -8.06
N GLY A 359 -6.06 0.06 -8.61
CA GLY A 359 -4.83 0.12 -9.40
C GLY A 359 -3.57 0.11 -8.55
N ILE A 360 -3.69 0.28 -7.22
CA ILE A 360 -2.56 0.55 -6.33
C ILE A 360 -1.45 -0.51 -6.50
N SER A 361 -1.84 -1.78 -6.53
CA SER A 361 -0.91 -2.91 -6.55
C SER A 361 -0.58 -3.41 -7.97
N LEU A 362 -1.10 -2.78 -9.02
CA LEU A 362 -1.09 -3.33 -10.38
C LEU A 362 -0.01 -2.75 -11.31
N PHE A 363 0.50 -1.55 -11.02
CA PHE A 363 1.40 -0.82 -11.93
C PHE A 363 2.87 -0.75 -11.48
N PHE A 364 3.28 -1.57 -10.50
CA PHE A 364 4.67 -1.61 -10.03
C PHE A 364 5.69 -2.06 -11.09
N LEU A 365 5.25 -2.74 -12.16
CA LEU A 365 6.13 -3.16 -13.26
C LEU A 365 6.36 -2.06 -14.29
N VAL A 366 5.58 -0.97 -14.31
CA VAL A 366 5.71 0.10 -15.31
C VAL A 366 7.12 0.71 -15.36
N PRO A 367 7.77 1.07 -14.21
CA PRO A 367 9.15 1.54 -14.24
C PRO A 367 10.11 0.56 -14.92
N LEU A 368 9.97 -0.74 -14.64
CA LEU A 368 10.80 -1.77 -15.26
C LEU A 368 10.50 -1.93 -16.76
N ALA A 369 9.22 -1.94 -17.15
CA ALA A 369 8.78 -2.04 -18.54
C ALA A 369 9.44 -0.96 -19.42
N VAL A 370 9.51 0.28 -18.93
CA VAL A 370 10.15 1.40 -19.63
C VAL A 370 11.67 1.24 -19.66
N ILE A 371 12.31 0.93 -18.53
CA ILE A 371 13.77 0.80 -18.44
C ILE A 371 14.31 -0.44 -19.16
N ALA A 372 13.46 -1.45 -19.37
CA ALA A 372 13.76 -2.63 -20.16
C ALA A 372 13.73 -2.37 -21.68
N ILE A 373 13.39 -1.18 -22.16
CA ILE A 373 13.45 -0.88 -23.60
C ILE A 373 14.92 -0.92 -24.07
N PRO A 374 15.30 -1.82 -25.01
CA PRO A 374 16.71 -2.02 -25.37
C PRO A 374 17.39 -0.80 -25.99
N ALA A 375 16.62 0.07 -26.65
CA ALA A 375 17.12 1.30 -27.27
C ALA A 375 17.34 2.42 -26.24
N LEU A 376 16.83 2.31 -25.02
CA LEU A 376 16.94 3.34 -24.00
C LEU A 376 18.34 3.31 -23.34
N LYS A 377 19.04 4.44 -23.35
CA LYS A 377 20.32 4.65 -22.67
C LYS A 377 20.06 5.15 -21.26
N VAL A 378 20.60 4.45 -20.27
CA VAL A 378 20.60 4.89 -18.86
C VAL A 378 22.02 5.29 -18.47
N PRO A 379 22.41 6.57 -18.64
CA PRO A 379 23.76 7.02 -18.31
C PRO A 379 24.00 6.97 -16.79
N ARG A 380 25.25 6.73 -16.37
CA ARG A 380 25.63 6.64 -14.95
C ARG A 380 25.20 7.87 -14.13
N ILE A 381 25.30 9.06 -14.73
CA ILE A 381 24.91 10.31 -14.07
C ILE A 381 23.39 10.43 -13.85
N ALA A 382 22.57 9.78 -14.67
CA ALA A 382 21.12 9.80 -14.50
C ALA A 382 20.71 9.10 -13.20
N LEU A 383 21.36 7.98 -12.87
CA LEU A 383 21.16 7.27 -11.61
C LEU A 383 21.43 8.19 -10.40
N VAL A 384 22.56 8.89 -10.41
CA VAL A 384 22.93 9.82 -9.33
C VAL A 384 21.91 10.95 -9.20
N ARG A 385 21.50 11.55 -10.33
CA ARG A 385 20.51 12.63 -10.36
C ARG A 385 19.16 12.18 -9.83
N LEU A 386 18.67 11.00 -10.25
CA LEU A 386 17.38 10.49 -9.81
C LEU A 386 17.39 10.17 -8.31
N ALA A 387 18.47 9.54 -7.81
CA ALA A 387 18.63 9.28 -6.38
C ALA A 387 18.72 10.59 -5.56
N ALA A 388 19.39 11.61 -6.09
CA ALA A 388 19.43 12.93 -5.46
C ALA A 388 18.06 13.61 -5.47
N ILE A 389 17.28 13.50 -6.55
CA ILE A 389 15.90 14.02 -6.63
C ILE A 389 15.03 13.32 -5.58
N TRP A 390 15.09 11.99 -5.49
CA TRP A 390 14.38 11.24 -4.46
C TRP A 390 14.73 11.77 -3.06
N LEU A 391 16.03 11.91 -2.74
CA LEU A 391 16.48 12.39 -1.44
C LEU A 391 15.98 13.82 -1.17
N VAL A 392 16.12 14.74 -2.13
CA VAL A 392 15.67 16.12 -2.00
C VAL A 392 14.16 16.19 -1.80
N LEU A 393 13.37 15.46 -2.59
CA LEU A 393 11.92 15.43 -2.46
C LEU A 393 11.51 14.91 -1.08
N SER A 394 12.13 13.84 -0.58
CA SER A 394 11.85 13.32 0.75
C SER A 394 12.27 14.29 1.87
N LEU A 395 13.41 14.96 1.76
CA LEU A 395 13.84 15.96 2.76
C LEU A 395 12.94 17.22 2.74
N VAL A 396 12.52 17.66 1.56
CA VAL A 396 11.54 18.76 1.42
C VAL A 396 10.20 18.36 2.03
N MET A 397 9.73 17.14 1.78
CA MET A 397 8.50 16.63 2.37
C MET A 397 8.60 16.53 3.89
N LEU A 398 9.75 16.08 4.42
CA LEU A 398 10.01 16.05 5.87
C LEU A 398 9.96 17.46 6.47
N ALA A 399 10.58 18.44 5.83
CA ALA A 399 10.56 19.83 6.29
C ALA A 399 9.16 20.46 6.22
N ALA A 400 8.36 20.10 5.21
CA ALA A 400 6.99 20.59 5.01
C ALA A 400 5.92 19.82 5.80
N ALA A 401 6.27 18.65 6.37
CA ALA A 401 5.32 17.75 7.00
C ALA A 401 4.46 18.41 8.11
N PRO A 402 5.02 19.23 9.02
CA PRO A 402 4.23 19.90 10.05
C PRO A 402 3.17 20.85 9.48
N GLN A 403 3.47 21.55 8.38
CA GLN A 403 2.55 22.48 7.72
C GLN A 403 1.49 21.71 6.94
N ILE A 404 1.86 20.62 6.27
CA ILE A 404 0.94 19.73 5.56
C ILE A 404 -0.06 19.12 6.54
N ALA A 405 0.37 18.73 7.74
CA ALA A 405 -0.52 18.19 8.77
C ALA A 405 -1.64 19.16 9.14
N ILE A 406 -1.32 20.45 9.29
CA ILE A 406 -2.31 21.49 9.60
C ILE A 406 -3.18 21.80 8.37
N ALA A 407 -2.57 21.89 7.19
CA ALA A 407 -3.27 22.24 5.96
C ALA A 407 -4.24 21.15 5.46
N SER A 408 -3.96 19.89 5.78
CA SER A 408 -4.76 18.73 5.35
C SER A 408 -5.87 18.32 6.33
N LEU A 409 -6.05 19.05 7.43
CA LEU A 409 -7.16 18.80 8.34
C LEU A 409 -8.49 19.13 7.66
N PRO A 410 -9.50 18.24 7.75
CA PRO A 410 -10.84 18.56 7.30
C PRO A 410 -11.36 19.80 8.03
N ARG A 411 -12.17 20.61 7.33
CA ARG A 411 -12.81 21.80 7.91
C ARG A 411 -14.32 21.69 7.82
N ASP A 412 -15.02 22.15 8.85
CA ASP A 412 -16.48 22.30 8.82
C ASP A 412 -16.88 23.49 7.93
N ALA A 413 -18.19 23.68 7.77
CA ALA A 413 -18.75 24.80 6.99
C ALA A 413 -18.31 26.19 7.53
N ASN A 414 -17.86 26.27 8.77
CA ASN A 414 -17.39 27.49 9.42
C ASN A 414 -15.86 27.64 9.35
N GLY A 415 -15.16 26.73 8.67
CA GLY A 415 -13.69 26.74 8.54
C GLY A 415 -12.93 26.18 9.75
N ASN A 416 -13.62 25.70 10.79
CA ASN A 416 -13.01 25.07 11.96
C ASN A 416 -12.57 23.65 11.64
N PHE A 417 -11.56 23.14 12.34
CA PHE A 417 -11.09 21.78 12.12
C PHE A 417 -12.14 20.73 12.51
N ALA A 418 -12.54 19.92 11.55
CA ALA A 418 -13.54 18.87 11.72
C ALA A 418 -12.87 17.49 11.73
N HIS A 419 -12.10 17.19 12.78
CA HIS A 419 -11.48 15.87 12.95
C HIS A 419 -11.97 15.17 14.22
N ILE A 420 -12.39 13.92 14.05
CA ILE A 420 -12.92 13.06 15.12
C ILE A 420 -11.76 12.49 15.94
N SER A 421 -11.81 12.65 17.27
CA SER A 421 -10.75 12.19 18.18
C SER A 421 -11.08 10.82 18.78
N TYR A 422 -10.96 9.75 17.99
CA TYR A 422 -11.16 8.38 18.45
C TYR A 422 -10.17 7.98 19.55
N SER A 423 -8.92 8.44 19.48
CA SER A 423 -7.90 8.17 20.49
C SER A 423 -8.21 8.78 21.87
N GLN A 424 -8.92 9.91 21.90
CA GLN A 424 -9.42 10.50 23.14
C GLN A 424 -10.63 9.72 23.66
N LEU A 425 -11.60 9.44 22.79
CA LEU A 425 -12.79 8.67 23.13
C LEU A 425 -12.42 7.31 23.73
N ALA A 426 -11.50 6.57 23.10
CA ALA A 426 -11.09 5.26 23.57
C ALA A 426 -10.50 5.31 24.99
N ARG A 427 -9.67 6.31 25.31
CA ARG A 427 -9.10 6.49 26.65
C ARG A 427 -10.17 6.82 27.68
N GLU A 428 -11.05 7.78 27.39
CA GLU A 428 -12.13 8.18 28.30
C GLU A 428 -13.10 7.01 28.56
N LEU A 429 -13.47 6.26 27.51
CA LEU A 429 -14.32 5.07 27.65
C LEU A 429 -13.66 3.96 28.46
N THR A 430 -12.35 3.74 28.28
CA THR A 430 -11.60 2.77 29.07
C THR A 430 -11.60 3.15 30.55
N GLU A 431 -11.41 4.45 30.87
CA GLU A 431 -11.52 4.93 32.26
C GLU A 431 -12.92 4.78 32.84
N VAL A 432 -13.97 5.09 32.06
CA VAL A 432 -15.36 4.89 32.48
C VAL A 432 -15.62 3.42 32.79
N TRP A 433 -15.13 2.51 31.95
CA TRP A 433 -15.25 1.07 32.18
C TRP A 433 -14.52 0.64 33.46
N HIS A 434 -13.24 1.01 33.60
CA HIS A 434 -12.42 0.66 34.76
C HIS A 434 -12.99 1.19 36.07
N LYS A 435 -13.52 2.42 36.09
CA LYS A 435 -14.15 3.01 37.29
C LYS A 435 -15.43 2.30 37.70
N ARG A 436 -16.17 1.71 36.75
CA ARG A 436 -17.47 1.08 37.01
C ARG A 436 -17.36 -0.41 37.33
N PHE A 437 -16.52 -1.13 36.60
CA PHE A 437 -16.50 -2.59 36.65
C PHE A 437 -15.19 -3.17 37.19
N HIS A 438 -14.13 -2.36 37.35
CA HIS A 438 -12.82 -2.80 37.83
C HIS A 438 -12.24 -4.02 37.07
N THR A 439 -12.63 -4.18 35.80
CA THR A 439 -12.18 -5.26 34.90
C THR A 439 -11.75 -4.66 33.57
N ARG A 440 -10.95 -5.39 32.79
CA ARG A 440 -10.54 -4.98 31.44
C ARG A 440 -11.76 -4.85 30.51
N TRP A 441 -11.86 -3.76 29.75
CA TRP A 441 -12.88 -3.57 28.73
C TRP A 441 -12.71 -4.59 27.60
N SER A 442 -13.63 -5.55 27.53
CA SER A 442 -13.45 -6.75 26.71
C SER A 442 -14.04 -6.65 25.31
N ASN A 443 -15.19 -5.97 25.14
CA ASN A 443 -15.94 -5.95 23.89
C ASN A 443 -16.47 -4.54 23.58
N VAL A 444 -16.37 -4.12 22.32
CA VAL A 444 -16.90 -2.84 21.84
C VAL A 444 -17.88 -3.08 20.71
N VAL A 445 -18.95 -2.30 20.69
CA VAL A 445 -19.99 -2.40 19.67
C VAL A 445 -20.18 -1.07 18.97
N GLY A 446 -20.15 -1.08 17.65
CA GLY A 446 -20.33 0.11 16.82
C GLY A 446 -20.00 -0.18 15.37
N PHE A 447 -20.23 0.78 14.48
CA PHE A 447 -19.78 0.61 13.09
C PHE A 447 -18.27 0.44 13.02
N VAL A 448 -17.79 -0.23 11.96
CA VAL A 448 -16.38 -0.59 11.69
C VAL A 448 -15.43 0.58 11.98
N ASP A 449 -15.75 1.77 11.45
CA ASP A 449 -14.97 3.00 11.58
C ASP A 449 -14.87 3.57 13.00
N VAL A 450 -15.71 3.09 13.93
CA VAL A 450 -15.71 3.49 15.35
C VAL A 450 -15.19 2.36 16.23
N ALA A 451 -15.76 1.15 16.12
CA ALA A 451 -15.46 0.03 17.00
C ALA A 451 -13.98 -0.40 16.91
N GLU A 452 -13.45 -0.49 15.69
CA GLU A 452 -12.07 -0.94 15.48
C GLU A 452 -11.05 0.11 15.93
N GLN A 453 -11.42 1.39 15.86
CA GLN A 453 -10.61 2.47 16.43
C GLN A 453 -10.50 2.34 17.95
N MET A 454 -11.58 1.91 18.63
CA MET A 454 -11.51 1.62 20.07
C MET A 454 -10.64 0.41 20.34
N THR A 455 -10.71 -0.64 19.52
CA THR A 455 -9.82 -1.80 19.60
C THR A 455 -8.35 -1.37 19.50
N PHE A 456 -8.03 -0.44 18.60
CA PHE A 456 -6.66 0.04 18.43
C PHE A 456 -6.20 0.95 19.59
N TYR A 457 -6.99 1.98 19.93
CA TYR A 457 -6.55 3.06 20.82
C TYR A 457 -6.81 2.81 22.30
N SER A 458 -7.74 1.93 22.67
CA SER A 458 -7.95 1.58 24.08
C SER A 458 -6.75 0.78 24.58
N PRO A 459 -6.21 1.10 25.77
CA PRO A 459 -5.22 0.24 26.44
C PRO A 459 -5.69 -1.21 26.63
N ASP A 460 -7.00 -1.43 26.64
CA ASP A 460 -7.60 -2.74 26.85
C ASP A 460 -7.89 -3.50 25.55
N HIS A 461 -7.72 -2.89 24.38
CA HIS A 461 -7.94 -3.54 23.08
C HIS A 461 -9.23 -4.40 22.99
N PRO A 462 -10.42 -3.81 23.24
CA PRO A 462 -11.68 -4.55 23.24
C PRO A 462 -11.96 -5.16 21.85
N LEU A 463 -12.50 -6.37 21.79
CA LEU A 463 -12.85 -7.02 20.53
C LEU A 463 -14.07 -6.34 19.89
N PRO A 464 -14.01 -5.98 18.59
CA PRO A 464 -15.08 -5.23 17.95
C PRO A 464 -16.18 -6.16 17.42
N LEU A 465 -17.42 -5.86 17.78
CA LEU A 465 -18.63 -6.35 17.14
C LEU A 465 -19.20 -5.22 16.27
N THR A 466 -19.43 -5.49 14.99
CA THR A 466 -19.81 -4.48 13.99
C THR A 466 -21.25 -4.67 13.50
N PRO A 467 -22.23 -3.98 14.11
CA PRO A 467 -23.64 -4.09 13.73
C PRO A 467 -23.89 -3.78 12.26
N TYR A 468 -24.84 -4.51 11.66
CA TYR A 468 -25.25 -4.38 10.27
C TYR A 468 -24.15 -4.58 9.22
N GLU A 469 -22.94 -4.99 9.63
CA GLU A 469 -22.00 -5.53 8.68
C GLU A 469 -22.55 -6.89 8.21
N PRO A 470 -22.91 -7.05 6.92
CA PRO A 470 -23.57 -8.28 6.47
C PRO A 470 -22.67 -9.51 6.66
N TRP A 471 -21.36 -9.29 6.71
CA TRP A 471 -20.33 -10.32 6.90
C TRP A 471 -19.30 -9.82 7.93
N PRO A 472 -19.60 -9.94 9.23
CA PRO A 472 -18.69 -9.46 10.28
C PRO A 472 -17.37 -10.23 10.24
N SER A 473 -16.32 -9.61 10.78
CA SER A 473 -14.96 -10.18 10.80
C SER A 473 -14.85 -11.53 11.52
N GLY A 474 -15.82 -11.89 12.37
CA GLY A 474 -15.80 -13.11 13.17
C GLY A 474 -14.88 -13.04 14.39
N VAL A 475 -14.31 -11.86 14.68
CA VAL A 475 -13.40 -11.66 15.82
C VAL A 475 -14.14 -11.77 17.16
N THR A 476 -15.42 -11.42 17.22
CA THR A 476 -16.30 -11.65 18.38
C THR A 476 -17.71 -11.98 17.91
N SER A 477 -18.51 -12.61 18.78
CA SER A 477 -19.94 -12.80 18.58
C SER A 477 -20.77 -11.91 19.50
N MET A 478 -22.06 -11.78 19.18
CA MET A 478 -23.02 -11.13 20.07
C MET A 478 -23.08 -11.83 21.44
N GLU A 479 -23.13 -13.16 21.46
CA GLU A 479 -23.18 -13.94 22.70
C GLU A 479 -21.95 -13.70 23.59
N GLU A 480 -20.75 -13.64 22.98
CA GLU A 480 -19.52 -13.31 23.69
C GLU A 480 -19.55 -11.88 24.26
N ALA A 481 -20.02 -10.92 23.45
CA ALA A 481 -20.16 -9.53 23.89
C ALA A 481 -21.17 -9.38 25.04
N LYS A 482 -22.34 -10.02 24.95
CA LYS A 482 -23.36 -10.00 26.02
C LYS A 482 -22.86 -10.63 27.30
N ARG A 483 -22.16 -11.76 27.22
CA ARG A 483 -21.60 -12.46 28.38
C ARG A 483 -20.55 -11.61 29.10
N ASN A 484 -19.62 -11.02 28.36
CA ASN A 484 -18.49 -10.27 28.92
C ASN A 484 -18.85 -8.81 29.25
N GLY A 485 -20.01 -8.33 28.80
CA GLY A 485 -20.36 -6.92 28.82
C GLY A 485 -19.62 -6.13 27.73
N PHE A 486 -20.17 -4.98 27.34
CA PHE A 486 -19.61 -4.17 26.28
C PHE A 486 -20.00 -2.70 26.39
N ILE A 487 -19.31 -1.87 25.59
CA ILE A 487 -19.71 -0.47 25.34
C ILE A 487 -20.17 -0.35 23.89
N GLY A 488 -21.41 0.08 23.70
CA GLY A 488 -21.99 0.47 22.41
C GLY A 488 -21.74 1.94 22.13
N ILE A 489 -21.34 2.30 20.90
CA ILE A 489 -20.95 3.68 20.56
C ILE A 489 -21.63 4.11 19.26
N CYS A 490 -22.39 5.20 19.34
CA CYS A 490 -23.06 5.84 18.20
C CYS A 490 -22.60 7.29 18.04
N LEU A 491 -22.09 7.62 16.84
CA LEU A 491 -21.62 8.96 16.50
C LEU A 491 -22.80 9.88 16.15
N VAL A 492 -23.00 10.94 16.93
CA VAL A 492 -24.12 11.87 16.74
C VAL A 492 -23.90 12.73 15.50
N GLY A 493 -24.91 12.81 14.62
CA GLY A 493 -24.87 13.61 13.39
C GLY A 493 -24.22 12.90 12.20
N ASP A 494 -23.74 11.67 12.37
CA ASP A 494 -23.33 10.82 11.24
C ASP A 494 -24.55 10.25 10.52
N TRP A 495 -24.42 9.99 9.21
CA TRP A 495 -25.50 9.42 8.41
C TRP A 495 -25.95 8.02 8.89
N LYS A 496 -25.09 7.30 9.63
CA LYS A 496 -25.40 6.00 10.23
C LYS A 496 -26.03 6.11 11.63
N PHE A 497 -26.14 7.31 12.19
CA PHE A 497 -26.52 7.52 13.60
C PHE A 497 -27.85 6.86 13.96
N GLU A 498 -28.90 7.11 13.18
CA GLU A 498 -30.23 6.54 13.44
C GLU A 498 -30.25 5.02 13.40
N ARG A 499 -29.49 4.42 12.46
CA ARG A 499 -29.33 2.97 12.40
C ARG A 499 -28.61 2.44 13.64
N CYS A 500 -27.54 3.11 14.07
CA CYS A 500 -26.82 2.74 15.29
C CYS A 500 -27.75 2.77 16.51
N GLU A 501 -28.51 3.86 16.69
CA GLU A 501 -29.44 4.03 17.79
C GLU A 501 -30.55 2.97 17.78
N SER A 502 -31.12 2.66 16.61
CA SER A 502 -32.12 1.60 16.46
C SER A 502 -31.53 0.27 16.93
N TRP A 503 -30.34 -0.09 16.46
CA TRP A 503 -29.69 -1.33 16.85
C TRP A 503 -29.47 -1.42 18.36
N MET A 504 -28.99 -0.33 18.98
CA MET A 504 -28.79 -0.29 20.42
C MET A 504 -30.11 -0.48 21.17
N LYS A 505 -31.20 0.19 20.75
CA LYS A 505 -32.51 0.02 21.37
C LYS A 505 -33.07 -1.40 21.23
N ASP A 506 -32.98 -1.96 20.03
CA ASP A 506 -33.54 -3.27 19.70
C ASP A 506 -32.81 -4.41 20.43
N ASN A 507 -31.51 -4.26 20.64
CA ASN A 507 -30.68 -5.29 21.26
C ASN A 507 -30.42 -5.06 22.76
N LEU A 508 -30.61 -3.82 23.24
CA LEU A 508 -30.23 -3.37 24.59
C LEU A 508 -31.27 -2.39 25.18
N PRO A 509 -32.53 -2.81 25.36
CA PRO A 509 -33.58 -1.91 25.83
C PRO A 509 -33.30 -1.30 27.22
N ASN A 510 -32.47 -1.97 28.03
CA ASN A 510 -32.15 -1.58 29.41
C ASN A 510 -30.71 -1.05 29.58
N ALA A 511 -29.96 -0.83 28.48
CA ALA A 511 -28.60 -0.30 28.61
C ALA A 511 -28.63 1.16 29.05
N GLU A 512 -27.73 1.50 29.98
CA GLU A 512 -27.55 2.89 30.39
C GLU A 512 -26.97 3.69 29.23
N ARG A 513 -27.65 4.78 28.86
CA ARG A 513 -27.18 5.72 27.84
C ARG A 513 -26.46 6.90 28.50
N ILE A 514 -25.22 7.09 28.10
CA ILE A 514 -24.35 8.21 28.48
C ILE A 514 -24.11 9.06 27.22
N VAL A 515 -24.21 10.39 27.35
CA VAL A 515 -23.81 11.30 26.27
C VAL A 515 -22.41 11.82 26.58
N MET A 516 -21.48 11.62 25.65
CA MET A 516 -20.10 12.07 25.78
C MET A 516 -19.74 13.03 24.65
N SER A 517 -18.74 13.87 24.89
CA SER A 517 -18.22 14.77 23.87
C SER A 517 -16.70 14.80 23.88
N THR A 518 -16.10 14.64 22.71
CA THR A 518 -14.66 14.74 22.52
C THR A 518 -14.32 15.96 21.68
N ARG A 519 -13.12 16.51 21.87
CA ARG A 519 -12.66 17.67 21.12
C ARG A 519 -11.15 17.58 20.94
N ARG A 520 -10.69 17.57 19.68
CA ARG A 520 -9.25 17.51 19.39
C ARG A 520 -8.60 18.88 19.54
N PHE A 521 -7.40 18.89 20.10
CA PHE A 521 -6.52 20.05 20.15
C PHE A 521 -5.22 19.71 19.41
N PHE A 522 -4.80 20.54 18.46
CA PHE A 522 -3.55 20.33 17.73
C PHE A 522 -2.81 21.65 17.50
N LYS A 523 -1.61 21.78 18.10
CA LYS A 523 -0.74 22.96 17.98
C LYS A 523 -1.48 24.30 18.17
N GLY A 524 -2.24 24.41 19.27
CA GLY A 524 -3.00 25.61 19.61
C GLY A 524 -4.30 25.80 18.82
N ASN A 525 -4.61 24.90 17.88
CA ASN A 525 -5.88 24.92 17.15
C ASN A 525 -6.90 24.00 17.82
N VAL A 526 -8.14 24.48 17.89
CA VAL A 526 -9.27 23.77 18.51
C VAL A 526 -10.15 23.17 17.42
N GLY A 527 -10.44 21.88 17.53
CA GLY A 527 -11.37 21.18 16.64
C GLY A 527 -12.83 21.35 17.05
N THR A 528 -13.74 20.95 16.17
CA THR A 528 -15.16 20.87 16.47
C THR A 528 -15.42 19.83 17.57
N THR A 529 -16.46 20.07 18.37
CA THR A 529 -16.89 19.08 19.36
C THR A 529 -17.62 17.95 18.66
N THR A 530 -17.12 16.73 18.81
CA THR A 530 -17.83 15.51 18.40
C THR A 530 -18.68 15.01 19.56
N ARG A 531 -19.94 14.68 19.33
CA ARG A 531 -20.86 14.14 20.33
C ARG A 531 -21.11 12.65 20.07
N TRP A 532 -21.26 11.88 21.15
CA TRP A 532 -21.40 10.44 21.14
C TRP A 532 -22.53 10.02 22.06
N ASN A 533 -23.36 9.08 21.58
CA ASN A 533 -24.22 8.29 22.45
C ASN A 533 -23.47 7.00 22.78
N VAL A 534 -23.31 6.73 24.07
CA VAL A 534 -22.56 5.61 24.61
C VAL A 534 -23.50 4.76 25.43
N TYR A 535 -23.53 3.45 25.16
CA TYR A 535 -24.39 2.49 25.85
C TYR A 535 -23.51 1.53 26.63
N VAL A 536 -23.68 1.46 27.96
CA VAL A 536 -22.84 0.61 28.81
C VAL A 536 -23.63 -0.60 29.27
N VAL A 537 -23.09 -1.79 29.01
CA VAL A 537 -23.67 -3.08 29.38
C VAL A 537 -22.71 -3.78 30.32
N ALA A 538 -23.15 -4.05 31.54
CA ALA A 538 -22.33 -4.71 32.55
C ALA A 538 -22.04 -6.19 32.21
N PRO A 539 -20.86 -6.72 32.59
CA PRO A 539 -20.58 -8.14 32.47
C PRO A 539 -21.64 -9.00 33.19
N GLY A 540 -22.15 -10.04 32.53
CA GLY A 540 -23.14 -10.95 33.12
C GLY A 540 -24.54 -10.37 33.35
N ALA A 541 -24.86 -9.18 32.84
CA ALA A 541 -26.17 -8.52 33.01
C ALA A 541 -27.31 -9.16 32.21
N MET A 542 -26.99 -9.99 31.21
CA MET A 542 -27.95 -10.75 30.42
C MET A 542 -27.66 -12.25 30.59
N LYS A 543 -28.27 -12.86 31.62
CA LYS A 543 -28.37 -14.31 31.76
C LYS A 543 -29.70 -14.79 31.22
#